data_AF-A0A191TMN6-F1
#
_entry.id   AF-A0A191TMN6-F1
#
_cell.length_a   1.000
_cell.length_b   1.000
_cell.length_c   1.000
_cell.angle_alpha   90.00
_cell.angle_beta   90.00
_cell.angle_gamma   90.00
#
_symmetry.space_group_name_H-M   'P 1'
#
loop_
_entity.id
_entity.type
_entity.pdbx_description
1 polymer ?
#
loop_
_entity_poly.entity_id
_entity_poly.type
_entity_poly.pdbx_seq_one_letter_code
_entity_poly.pdbx_strand_id
1 'polypeptide(L)'
;MKIHRLIKRKNFKNSTKHFLVLIVLVCFGGWVKTNAQSDPFLPYLKTVPNVIKVLSCLNYGTGDSAITVKKFTIGTRDDLDTVYAIMAYPKNLQGKHPGLVFLHGGGSKAEDLFYLIQVAI
;
A
#
# COMPACT_ATOMS: atom_id res chain seq x y z
N MET A 1 -28.93 -60.55 5.84
CA MET A 1 -29.75 -60.74 4.63
C MET A 1 -29.58 -59.52 3.73
N LYS A 2 -28.89 -59.69 2.60
CA LYS A 2 -28.61 -58.68 1.56
C LYS A 2 -29.85 -58.54 0.65
N ILE A 3 -30.08 -57.35 0.08
CA ILE A 3 -30.60 -57.02 -1.29
C ILE A 3 -30.93 -55.51 -1.26
N HIS A 4 -29.98 -54.62 -1.56
CA HIS A 4 -29.76 -54.01 -2.89
C HIS A 4 -31.01 -53.37 -3.51
N ARG A 5 -31.30 -52.11 -3.15
CA ARG A 5 -32.18 -51.24 -3.95
C ARG A 5 -31.38 -50.56 -5.05
N LEU A 6 -31.60 -51.05 -6.27
CA LEU A 6 -31.19 -50.47 -7.54
C LEU A 6 -31.81 -49.07 -7.73
N ILE A 7 -31.00 -48.03 -7.65
CA ILE A 7 -31.37 -46.70 -8.16
C ILE A 7 -31.10 -46.69 -9.67
N LYS A 8 -32.15 -46.83 -10.47
CA LYS A 8 -32.10 -46.63 -11.93
C LYS A 8 -31.76 -45.17 -12.23
N ARG A 9 -30.54 -44.94 -12.73
CA ARG A 9 -30.14 -43.68 -13.39
C ARG A 9 -31.06 -43.42 -14.58
N LYS A 10 -31.83 -42.33 -14.55
CA LYS A 10 -32.56 -41.86 -15.73
C LYS A 10 -31.56 -41.19 -16.68
N ASN A 11 -31.61 -41.67 -17.92
CA ASN A 11 -30.80 -41.24 -19.06
C ASN A 11 -30.86 -39.72 -19.28
N PHE A 12 -29.69 -39.08 -19.20
CA PHE A 12 -29.46 -37.71 -19.65
C PHE A 12 -29.36 -37.74 -21.18
N LYS A 13 -30.49 -37.50 -21.85
CA LYS A 13 -30.55 -37.44 -23.31
C LYS A 13 -30.25 -36.01 -23.74
N ASN A 14 -29.03 -35.82 -24.25
CA ASN A 14 -28.61 -34.62 -24.97
C ASN A 14 -29.65 -34.21 -26.01
N SER A 15 -30.19 -33.01 -25.90
CA SER A 15 -30.86 -32.33 -27.00
C SER A 15 -30.57 -30.84 -26.92
N THR A 16 -29.40 -30.50 -27.44
CA THR A 16 -29.08 -29.22 -28.04
C THR A 16 -30.27 -28.70 -28.85
N LYS A 17 -30.82 -27.55 -28.46
CA LYS A 17 -31.45 -26.55 -29.33
C LYS A 17 -31.85 -25.32 -28.50
N HIS A 18 -31.00 -24.32 -28.60
CA HIS A 18 -31.37 -22.90 -28.67
C HIS A 18 -32.19 -22.35 -27.50
N PHE A 19 -31.55 -22.21 -26.35
CA PHE A 19 -31.93 -21.18 -25.37
C PHE A 19 -30.82 -20.13 -25.33
N LEU A 20 -30.71 -19.40 -26.46
CA LEU A 20 -29.92 -18.20 -26.56
C LEU A 20 -30.72 -17.12 -25.84
N VAL A 21 -30.63 -17.11 -24.51
CA VAL A 21 -31.11 -15.98 -23.69
C VAL A 21 -30.18 -14.83 -24.02
N LEU A 22 -30.65 -14.02 -24.96
CA LEU A 22 -30.18 -12.70 -25.30
C LEU A 22 -30.16 -11.88 -24.00
N ILE A 23 -29.04 -11.91 -23.27
CA ILE A 23 -28.70 -10.87 -22.31
C ILE A 23 -28.52 -9.63 -23.18
N VAL A 24 -29.60 -8.86 -23.32
CA VAL A 24 -29.57 -7.51 -23.85
C VAL A 24 -28.68 -6.74 -22.87
N LEU A 25 -27.42 -6.67 -23.26
CA LEU A 25 -26.42 -5.74 -22.78
C LEU A 25 -27.05 -4.35 -22.93
N VAL A 26 -27.64 -3.83 -21.86
CA VAL A 26 -28.04 -2.42 -21.78
C VAL A 26 -26.74 -1.63 -21.75
N CYS A 27 -26.20 -1.37 -22.94
CA CYS A 27 -25.20 -0.34 -23.21
C CYS A 27 -25.84 1.06 -23.08
N PHE A 28 -26.49 1.34 -21.95
CA PHE A 28 -26.51 2.70 -21.41
C PHE A 28 -25.14 2.83 -20.72
N GLY A 29 -24.05 3.19 -21.39
CA GLY A 29 -23.95 4.40 -22.20
C GLY A 29 -23.90 5.67 -21.32
N GLY A 30 -24.25 5.56 -20.04
CA GLY A 30 -23.93 6.56 -19.03
C GLY A 30 -22.47 6.37 -18.64
N TRP A 31 -21.57 6.96 -19.40
CA TRP A 31 -20.27 7.33 -18.87
C TRP A 31 -20.55 8.30 -17.73
N VAL A 32 -20.71 7.78 -16.52
CA VAL A 32 -20.51 8.59 -15.34
C VAL A 32 -19.06 9.00 -15.45
N LYS A 33 -18.85 10.22 -15.97
CA LYS A 33 -17.61 10.94 -15.71
C LYS A 33 -17.63 11.08 -14.19
N THR A 34 -17.08 10.09 -13.50
CA THR A 34 -16.46 10.36 -12.21
C THR A 34 -15.49 11.45 -12.57
N ASN A 35 -15.83 12.71 -12.27
CA ASN A 35 -14.83 13.76 -12.27
C ASN A 35 -13.73 13.16 -11.42
N ALA A 36 -12.63 12.75 -12.06
CA ALA A 36 -11.46 12.31 -11.35
C ALA A 36 -11.17 13.49 -10.45
N GLN A 37 -11.50 13.36 -9.18
CA GLN A 37 -11.32 14.43 -8.22
C GLN A 37 -9.85 14.74 -8.34
N SER A 38 -9.54 15.91 -8.89
CA SER A 38 -8.17 16.31 -9.15
C SER A 38 -7.48 16.20 -7.81
N ASP A 39 -6.53 15.26 -7.72
CA ASP A 39 -5.88 14.94 -6.47
C ASP A 39 -5.39 16.28 -5.86
N PRO A 40 -5.97 16.73 -4.74
CA PRO A 40 -5.64 18.04 -4.18
C PRO A 40 -4.18 18.08 -3.71
N PHE A 41 -3.54 16.90 -3.56
CA PHE A 41 -2.14 16.76 -3.22
C PHE A 41 -1.22 16.69 -4.44
N LEU A 42 -1.74 16.53 -5.67
CA LEU A 42 -0.94 16.40 -6.89
C LEU A 42 0.07 17.54 -7.09
N PRO A 43 -0.25 18.82 -6.79
CA PRO A 43 0.75 19.90 -6.85
C PRO A 43 1.89 19.74 -5.85
N TYR A 44 1.64 19.04 -4.74
CA TYR A 44 2.55 18.82 -3.62
C TYR A 44 3.34 17.50 -3.73
N LEU A 45 2.93 16.57 -4.60
CA LEU A 45 3.61 15.29 -4.84
C LEU A 45 4.87 15.39 -5.72
N LYS A 46 5.33 16.60 -6.04
CA LYS A 46 6.25 16.80 -7.18
C LYS A 46 7.74 16.61 -6.91
N THR A 47 8.19 16.33 -5.69
CA THR A 47 9.62 16.08 -5.47
C THR A 47 9.87 15.12 -4.31
N VAL A 48 10.82 14.20 -4.51
CA VAL A 48 11.47 13.53 -3.38
C VAL A 48 12.24 14.62 -2.62
N PRO A 49 12.02 14.78 -1.30
CA PRO A 49 12.68 15.83 -0.54
C PRO A 49 14.20 15.68 -0.63
N ASN A 50 14.89 16.81 -0.80
CA ASN A 50 16.34 16.84 -0.89
C ASN A 50 16.95 16.55 0.48
N VAL A 51 17.80 15.53 0.59
CA VAL A 51 18.52 15.22 1.83
C VAL A 51 19.73 16.14 1.92
N ILE A 52 19.68 17.12 2.81
CA ILE A 52 20.74 18.10 3.02
C ILE A 52 21.92 17.46 3.74
N LYS A 53 21.65 16.76 4.85
CA LYS A 53 22.69 16.17 5.69
C LYS A 53 22.23 14.89 6.36
N VAL A 54 23.07 13.86 6.33
CA VAL A 54 22.91 12.68 7.19
C VAL A 54 23.67 12.92 8.49
N LEU A 55 22.95 12.81 9.62
CA LEU A 55 23.50 13.03 10.96
C LEU A 55 23.97 11.73 11.58
N SER A 56 23.21 10.65 11.40
CA SER A 56 23.61 9.30 11.80
C SER A 56 22.90 8.24 10.97
N CYS A 57 23.52 7.06 10.87
CA CYS A 57 22.92 5.88 10.28
C CYS A 57 23.38 4.67 11.09
N LEU A 58 22.49 4.09 11.88
CA LEU A 58 22.80 3.01 12.81
C LEU A 58 21.94 1.79 12.52
N ASN A 59 22.53 0.61 12.67
CA ASN A 59 21.83 -0.66 12.51
C ASN A 59 21.49 -1.24 13.89
N TYR A 60 20.27 -1.75 14.01
CA TYR A 60 19.78 -2.41 15.21
C TYR A 60 19.27 -3.81 14.87
N GLY A 61 19.43 -4.75 15.79
CA GLY A 61 19.00 -6.14 15.62
C GLY A 61 19.93 -6.96 14.70
N THR A 62 19.50 -8.19 14.42
CA THR A 62 20.22 -9.16 13.59
C THR A 62 19.23 -9.94 12.71
N GLY A 63 19.72 -10.56 11.64
CA GLY A 63 18.90 -11.36 10.72
C GLY A 63 17.89 -10.52 9.94
N ASP A 64 16.74 -11.13 9.61
CA ASP A 64 15.69 -10.52 8.79
C ASP A 64 14.88 -9.43 9.50
N SER A 65 14.98 -9.38 10.84
CA SER A 65 14.38 -8.33 11.67
C SER A 65 15.32 -7.15 11.92
N ALA A 66 16.52 -7.14 11.32
CA ALA A 66 17.44 -6.02 11.48
C ALA A 66 16.90 -4.77 10.80
N ILE A 67 16.95 -3.63 11.49
CA ILE A 67 16.53 -2.33 10.97
C ILE A 67 17.71 -1.37 10.88
N THR A 68 17.65 -0.46 9.92
CA THR A 68 18.52 0.69 9.82
C THR A 68 17.74 1.93 10.22
N VAL A 69 18.32 2.73 11.11
CA VAL A 69 17.75 4.00 11.57
C VAL A 69 18.67 5.12 11.09
N LYS A 70 18.11 5.98 10.24
CA LYS A 70 18.77 7.13 9.66
C LYS A 70 18.19 8.41 10.26
N LYS A 71 19.07 9.22 10.86
CA LYS A 71 18.76 10.60 11.30
C LYS A 71 19.36 11.55 10.29
N PHE A 72 18.57 12.47 9.77
CA PHE A 72 18.99 13.34 8.68
C PHE A 72 18.17 14.63 8.67
N THR A 73 18.65 15.62 7.95
CA THR A 73 17.90 16.83 7.65
C THR A 73 17.51 16.86 6.18
N ILE A 74 16.31 17.35 5.92
CA ILE A 74 15.76 17.57 4.58
C ILE A 74 15.45 19.03 4.36
N GLY A 75 15.58 19.48 3.12
CA GLY A 75 15.03 20.77 2.69
C GLY A 75 13.51 20.69 2.59
N THR A 76 12.82 21.73 3.04
CA THR A 76 11.41 21.93 2.68
C THR A 76 11.30 22.40 1.24
N ARG A 77 10.07 22.61 0.77
CA ARG A 77 9.83 23.08 -0.60
C ARG A 77 10.64 24.35 -0.85
N ASP A 78 11.32 24.37 -2.00
CA ASP A 78 12.18 25.47 -2.43
C ASP A 78 13.37 25.76 -1.48
N ASP A 79 13.77 24.77 -0.69
CA ASP A 79 14.87 24.82 0.29
C ASP A 79 14.74 26.00 1.30
N LEU A 80 13.51 26.44 1.56
CA LEU A 80 13.23 27.59 2.44
C LEU A 80 13.57 27.30 3.90
N ASP A 81 13.33 26.06 4.35
CA ASP A 81 13.60 25.61 5.70
C ASP A 81 14.33 24.26 5.69
N THR A 82 15.01 23.97 6.80
CA THR A 82 15.62 22.66 7.04
C THR A 82 14.85 21.95 8.15
N VAL A 83 14.36 20.75 7.86
CA VAL A 83 13.60 19.92 8.80
C VAL A 83 14.41 18.71 9.21
N TYR A 84 14.43 18.42 10.51
CA TYR A 84 15.01 17.20 11.05
C TYR A 84 14.03 16.03 10.93
N ALA A 85 14.52 14.88 10.47
CA ALA A 85 13.74 13.66 10.29
C ALA A 85 14.50 12.41 10.77
N ILE A 86 13.73 11.44 11.26
CA ILE A 86 14.19 10.10 11.59
C ILE A 86 13.43 9.11 10.70
N MET A 87 14.17 8.27 9.98
CA MET A 87 13.62 7.19 9.16
C MET A 87 14.16 5.87 9.68
N ALA A 88 13.29 4.88 9.81
CA ALA A 88 13.70 3.51 10.06
C ALA A 88 13.17 2.61 8.94
N TYR A 89 13.96 1.63 8.53
CA TYR A 89 13.60 0.68 7.49
C TYR A 89 14.35 -0.65 7.68
N PRO A 90 13.77 -1.79 7.28
CA PRO A 90 14.46 -3.08 7.32
C PRO A 90 15.76 -3.07 6.50
N LYS A 91 16.83 -3.63 7.07
CA LYS A 91 18.18 -3.62 6.49
C LYS A 91 18.26 -4.38 5.16
N ASN A 92 17.46 -5.44 5.02
CA ASN A 92 17.52 -6.37 3.88
C ASN A 92 16.51 -6.03 2.78
N LEU A 93 15.82 -4.88 2.85
CA LEU A 93 14.89 -4.47 1.80
C LEU A 93 15.63 -3.90 0.59
N GLN A 94 15.25 -4.38 -0.59
CA GLN A 94 15.73 -3.87 -1.87
C GLN A 94 14.54 -3.37 -2.70
N GLY A 95 14.71 -2.21 -3.33
CA GLY A 95 13.71 -1.61 -4.20
C GLY A 95 12.84 -0.55 -3.53
N LYS A 96 11.65 -0.31 -4.08
CA LYS A 96 10.70 0.69 -3.60
C LYS A 96 9.70 0.04 -2.64
N HIS A 97 9.48 0.68 -1.51
CA HIS A 97 8.55 0.22 -0.48
C HIS A 97 7.60 1.34 -0.07
N PRO A 98 6.37 1.00 0.37
CA PRO A 98 5.50 1.99 0.96
C PRO A 98 6.16 2.59 2.22
N GLY A 99 6.05 3.89 2.38
CA GLY A 99 6.50 4.62 3.56
C GLY A 99 5.32 5.03 4.42
N LEU A 100 5.52 5.04 5.74
CA LEU A 100 4.61 5.65 6.70
C LEU A 100 5.28 6.89 7.27
N VAL A 101 4.53 7.97 7.39
CA VAL A 101 5.00 9.24 7.98
C VAL A 101 4.27 9.47 9.28
N PHE A 102 5.03 9.68 10.35
CA PHE A 102 4.53 10.04 11.66
C PHE A 102 4.94 11.49 11.95
N LEU A 103 3.96 12.31 12.32
CA LEU A 103 4.17 13.71 12.68
C LEU A 103 4.00 13.84 14.19
N HIS A 104 4.95 14.49 14.85
CA HIS A 104 4.84 14.78 16.27
C HIS A 104 3.89 15.97 16.49
N GLY A 105 3.25 16.01 17.66
CA GLY A 105 2.46 17.16 18.08
C GLY A 105 3.33 18.38 18.44
N GLY A 106 2.69 19.53 18.63
CA GLY A 106 3.38 20.74 19.08
C GLY A 106 4.07 20.54 20.44
N GLY A 107 5.30 21.06 20.57
CA GLY A 107 6.11 20.96 21.79
C GLY A 107 6.90 19.65 21.95
N SER A 108 6.77 18.71 21.03
CA SER A 108 7.54 17.45 20.99
C SER A 108 8.58 17.47 19.86
N LYS A 109 9.40 16.43 19.75
CA LYS A 109 10.43 16.21 18.72
C LYS A 109 10.31 14.81 18.10
N ALA A 110 10.92 14.61 16.94
CA ALA A 110 10.87 13.35 16.22
C ALA A 110 11.38 12.14 17.04
N GLU A 111 12.36 12.34 17.93
CA GLU A 111 12.86 11.30 18.84
C GLU A 111 11.77 10.74 19.77
N ASP A 112 10.80 11.57 20.18
CA ASP A 112 9.78 11.15 21.13
C ASP A 112 8.84 10.11 20.51
N LEU A 113 8.73 10.08 19.17
CA LEU A 113 7.95 9.08 18.43
C LEU A 113 8.76 7.83 18.05
N PHE A 114 10.06 7.78 18.36
CA PHE A 114 10.94 6.75 17.84
C PHE A 114 10.52 5.33 18.27
N TYR A 115 9.99 5.18 19.48
CA TYR A 115 9.46 3.89 19.95
C TYR A 115 8.32 3.37 19.05
N LEU A 116 7.41 4.25 18.61
CA LEU A 116 6.31 3.87 17.73
C LEU A 116 6.80 3.42 16.36
N ILE A 117 7.85 4.06 15.86
CA ILE A 117 8.48 3.73 14.58
C ILE A 117 9.08 2.32 14.62
N GLN A 118 9.69 1.92 15.73
CA GLN A 118 10.29 0.58 15.86
C GLN A 118 9.28 -0.56 15.91
N VAL A 119 8.08 -0.32 16.44
CA VAL A 119 7.03 -1.35 16.54
C VAL A 119 6.22 -1.48 15.23
N ALA A 120 6.24 -0.45 14.38
CA ALA A 120 5.52 -0.43 13.12
C ALA A 120 6.27 -1.10 11.95
N ILE A 121 7.52 -1.52 12.16
CA ILE A 121 8.43 -2.12 11.17
C ILE A 121 8.65 -3.59 11.51
#